data_AF-A0A1T5BK06-F1
#
_entry.id   AF-A0A1T5BK06-F1
#
_cell.length_a   1.000
_cell.length_b   1.000
_cell.length_c   1.000
_cell.angle_alpha   90.00
_cell.angle_beta   90.00
_cell.angle_gamma   90.00
#
_symmetry.space_group_name_H-M   'P 1'
#
loop_
_entity.id
_entity.type
_entity.pdbx_description
1 polymer ?
#
loop_
_entity_poly.entity_id
_entity_poly.type
_entity_poly.pdbx_seq_one_letter_code
_entity_poly.pdbx_strand_id
1 'polypeptide(L)'
;MRGRFIGFAAVAVLAASLQTHAEDVSTAQSIRLKAPRGISDAFYSCIGKAGSDKDKLSDCIDVEKKAQDVRLNKAYNSLMAHIDEKSKASLRAAERAWLDFNDKSITAQTSIGASGQINDLDVAESELFRYCLQANTLEHYLFGIGY
;
A
#
# COMPACT_ATOMS: atom_id res chain seq x y z
N MET A 1 -51.65 25.11 -48.18
CA MET A 1 -51.81 24.39 -46.89
C MET A 1 -50.81 23.25 -46.87
N ARG A 2 -49.80 23.33 -46.00
CA ARG A 2 -48.73 22.32 -45.87
C ARG A 2 -49.19 21.23 -44.91
N GLY A 3 -49.21 19.98 -45.35
CA GLY A 3 -49.36 18.81 -44.49
C GLY A 3 -48.45 17.70 -45.01
N ARG A 4 -47.32 17.49 -44.34
CA ARG A 4 -46.35 16.44 -44.65
C ARG A 4 -45.92 15.83 -43.32
N PHE A 5 -46.42 14.63 -43.02
CA PHE A 5 -45.87 13.78 -41.98
C PHE A 5 -45.84 12.35 -42.50
N ILE A 6 -44.63 11.94 -42.88
CA ILE A 6 -44.27 10.55 -43.16
C ILE A 6 -43.87 9.98 -41.81
N GLY A 7 -44.67 9.08 -41.26
CA GLY A 7 -44.34 8.32 -40.06
C GLY A 7 -44.16 6.86 -40.44
N PHE A 8 -42.92 6.43 -40.68
CA PHE A 8 -42.58 5.01 -40.65
C PHE A 8 -41.94 4.70 -39.30
N ALA A 9 -42.60 3.77 -38.62
CA ALA A 9 -42.28 3.26 -37.30
C ALA A 9 -41.13 2.22 -37.34
N ALA A 10 -40.55 2.04 -36.15
CA ALA A 10 -39.74 0.92 -35.68
C ALA A 10 -38.32 0.79 -36.25
N VAL A 11 -37.30 0.85 -35.37
CA VAL A 11 -36.80 -0.33 -34.62
C VAL A 11 -36.14 0.18 -33.34
N ALA A 12 -36.72 -0.13 -32.17
CA ALA A 12 -36.00 0.01 -30.90
C ALA A 12 -35.28 -1.32 -30.64
N VAL A 13 -34.00 -1.39 -31.00
CA VAL A 13 -33.13 -2.48 -30.54
C VAL A 13 -32.84 -2.20 -29.07
N LEU A 14 -33.53 -2.91 -28.17
CA LEU A 14 -33.14 -3.01 -26.77
C LEU A 14 -31.83 -3.80 -26.72
N ALA A 15 -30.70 -3.11 -26.88
CA ALA A 15 -29.43 -3.63 -26.41
C ALA A 15 -29.52 -3.69 -24.90
N ALA A 16 -29.82 -4.88 -24.35
CA ALA A 16 -29.56 -5.16 -22.96
C ALA A 16 -28.04 -5.06 -22.80
N SER A 17 -27.57 -3.90 -22.34
CA SER A 17 -26.19 -3.70 -21.94
C SER A 17 -25.90 -4.77 -20.89
N LEU A 18 -25.11 -5.78 -21.25
CA LEU A 18 -24.37 -6.54 -20.25
C LEU A 18 -23.44 -5.53 -19.58
N GLN A 19 -23.92 -4.88 -18.52
CA GLN A 19 -23.07 -4.19 -17.57
C GLN A 19 -22.29 -5.28 -16.84
N THR A 20 -21.24 -5.77 -17.49
CA THR A 20 -20.15 -6.45 -16.78
C THR A 20 -19.59 -5.42 -15.81
N HIS A 21 -19.82 -5.62 -14.51
CA HIS A 21 -19.26 -4.78 -13.46
C HIS A 21 -17.75 -4.62 -13.65
N ALA A 22 -17.35 -3.51 -14.25
CA ALA A 22 -15.96 -3.04 -14.26
C ALA A 22 -15.58 -2.36 -12.92
N GLU A 23 -16.45 -2.46 -11.92
CA GLU A 23 -16.29 -1.89 -10.58
C GLU A 23 -15.33 -2.70 -9.69
N ASP A 24 -14.86 -3.84 -10.19
CA ASP A 24 -13.93 -4.74 -9.50
C ASP A 24 -12.51 -4.63 -10.09
N VAL A 25 -12.03 -3.41 -10.34
CA VAL A 25 -10.58 -3.18 -10.29
C VAL A 25 -10.20 -3.53 -8.85
N SER A 26 -9.89 -4.80 -8.60
CA SER A 26 -9.89 -5.33 -7.24
C SER A 26 -9.03 -4.46 -6.34
N THR A 27 -9.47 -4.23 -5.10
CA THR A 27 -8.72 -3.49 -4.07
C THR A 27 -7.23 -3.85 -4.09
N ALA A 28 -6.89 -5.13 -4.31
CA ALA A 28 -5.52 -5.61 -4.44
C ALA A 28 -4.73 -4.95 -5.59
N GLN A 29 -5.34 -4.72 -6.74
CA GLN A 29 -4.69 -4.07 -7.88
C GLN A 29 -4.45 -2.58 -7.65
N SER A 30 -5.40 -1.88 -7.02
CA SER A 30 -5.21 -0.50 -6.59
C SER A 30 -4.05 -0.37 -5.61
N ILE A 31 -3.99 -1.26 -4.61
CA ILE A 31 -2.89 -1.30 -3.63
C ILE A 31 -1.55 -1.62 -4.30
N ARG A 32 -1.51 -2.60 -5.21
CA ARG A 32 -0.30 -2.96 -5.99
C ARG A 32 0.29 -1.78 -6.75
N LEU A 33 -0.54 -0.88 -7.29
CA LEU A 33 -0.08 0.26 -8.08
C LEU A 33 0.68 1.30 -7.25
N LYS A 34 0.31 1.48 -5.97
CA LYS A 34 0.94 2.43 -5.04
C LYS A 34 1.99 1.81 -4.13
N ALA A 35 2.03 0.48 -4.04
CA ALA A 35 2.92 -0.24 -3.15
C ALA A 35 4.41 -0.08 -3.53
N PRO A 36 5.30 0.10 -2.55
CA PRO A 36 6.74 0.03 -2.79
C PRO A 36 7.14 -1.39 -3.24
N ARG A 37 8.24 -1.49 -3.99
CA ARG A 37 8.84 -2.79 -4.31
C ARG A 37 9.21 -3.53 -3.02
N GLY A 38 8.93 -4.83 -2.96
CA GLY A 38 9.24 -5.67 -1.80
C GLY A 38 8.04 -6.08 -0.95
N ILE A 39 6.84 -5.55 -1.22
CA ILE A 39 5.59 -6.11 -0.67
C ILE A 39 5.33 -7.50 -1.26
N SER A 40 4.96 -8.45 -0.40
CA SER A 40 4.86 -9.86 -0.75
C SER A 40 3.64 -10.21 -1.62
N ASP A 41 3.77 -11.26 -2.44
CA ASP A 41 2.60 -11.83 -3.14
C ASP A 41 1.59 -12.46 -2.19
N ALA A 42 2.02 -12.89 -1.00
CA ALA A 42 1.14 -13.40 0.04
C ALA A 42 0.19 -12.30 0.55
N PHE A 43 0.69 -11.09 0.76
CA PHE A 43 -0.13 -9.92 1.12
C PHE A 43 -1.19 -9.66 0.06
N TYR A 44 -0.80 -9.59 -1.22
CA TYR A 44 -1.77 -9.32 -2.28
C TYR A 44 -2.80 -10.44 -2.46
N SER A 45 -2.40 -11.70 -2.25
CA SER A 45 -3.35 -12.82 -2.22
C SER A 45 -4.33 -12.69 -1.05
N CYS A 46 -3.85 -12.24 0.12
CA CYS A 46 -4.68 -11.96 1.29
C CYS A 46 -5.70 -10.85 1.01
N ILE A 47 -5.27 -9.70 0.48
CA ILE A 47 -6.15 -8.59 0.10
C ILE A 47 -7.21 -9.05 -0.92
N GLY A 48 -6.82 -9.83 -1.93
CA GLY A 48 -7.76 -10.37 -2.91
C GLY A 48 -8.84 -11.28 -2.30
N LYS A 49 -8.51 -12.04 -1.25
CA LYS A 49 -9.49 -12.87 -0.51
C LYS A 49 -10.34 -12.07 0.48
N ALA A 50 -9.79 -10.99 1.04
CA ALA A 50 -10.51 -10.11 1.96
C ALA A 50 -11.61 -9.31 1.26
N GLY A 51 -11.42 -8.94 0.00
CA GLY A 51 -12.40 -8.14 -0.76
C GLY A 51 -12.58 -6.76 -0.14
N SER A 52 -13.80 -6.42 0.28
CA SER A 52 -14.15 -5.17 0.96
C SER A 52 -14.29 -5.30 2.49
N ASP A 53 -14.02 -6.48 3.05
CA ASP A 53 -14.09 -6.76 4.48
C ASP A 53 -12.94 -6.05 5.22
N LYS A 54 -13.27 -4.98 5.94
CA LYS A 54 -12.28 -4.10 6.58
C LYS A 54 -11.44 -4.82 7.64
N ASP A 55 -12.02 -5.73 8.40
CA ASP A 55 -11.31 -6.42 9.46
C ASP A 55 -10.28 -7.38 8.84
N LYS A 56 -10.67 -8.11 7.80
CA LYS A 56 -9.74 -8.97 7.04
C LYS A 56 -8.66 -8.18 6.32
N LEU A 57 -8.98 -7.00 5.77
CA LEU A 57 -7.98 -6.12 5.17
C LEU A 57 -6.95 -5.66 6.21
N SER A 58 -7.41 -5.28 7.41
CA SER A 58 -6.53 -4.93 8.54
C SER A 58 -5.62 -6.09 8.92
N ASP A 59 -6.15 -7.31 9.02
CA ASP A 59 -5.35 -8.51 9.33
C ASP A 59 -4.27 -8.76 8.28
N CYS A 60 -4.59 -8.60 6.98
CA CYS A 60 -3.61 -8.72 5.90
C CYS A 60 -2.48 -7.69 6.04
N ILE A 61 -2.82 -6.43 6.35
CA ILE A 61 -1.84 -5.35 6.54
C ILE A 61 -0.94 -5.64 7.74
N ASP A 62 -1.49 -6.09 8.87
CA ASP A 62 -0.72 -6.39 10.08
C ASP A 62 0.25 -7.55 9.88
N VAL A 63 -0.16 -8.60 9.18
CA VAL A 63 0.71 -9.73 8.85
C VAL A 63 1.88 -9.28 7.97
N GLU A 64 1.59 -8.52 6.92
CA GLU A 64 2.65 -8.03 6.03
C GLU A 64 3.56 -7.02 6.75
N LYS A 65 3.01 -6.13 7.59
CA LYS A 65 3.80 -5.16 8.36
C LYS A 65 4.82 -5.87 9.25
N LYS A 66 4.39 -6.92 9.96
CA LYS A 66 5.29 -7.77 10.76
C LYS A 66 6.38 -8.42 9.91
N ALA A 67 6.05 -8.90 8.71
CA ALA A 67 7.05 -9.45 7.80
C ALA A 67 8.07 -8.41 7.34
N GLN A 68 7.62 -7.19 7.02
CA GLN A 68 8.50 -6.09 6.61
C GLN A 68 9.36 -5.57 7.78
N ASP A 69 8.84 -5.55 9.00
CA ASP A 69 9.62 -5.22 10.20
C ASP A 69 10.73 -6.25 10.46
N VAL A 70 10.42 -7.55 10.33
CA VAL A 70 11.45 -8.61 10.41
C VAL A 70 12.52 -8.43 9.33
N ARG A 71 12.12 -8.10 8.10
CA ARG A 71 13.03 -7.83 6.98
C ARG A 71 13.93 -6.62 7.24
N LEU A 72 13.35 -5.51 7.70
CA LEU A 72 14.07 -4.30 8.11
C LEU A 72 15.13 -4.63 9.17
N ASN A 73 14.73 -5.28 10.26
CA ASN A 73 15.63 -5.62 11.37
C ASN A 73 16.75 -6.56 10.92
N LYS A 74 16.50 -7.48 9.99
CA LYS A 74 17.54 -8.33 9.40
C LYS A 74 18.57 -7.52 8.63
N ALA A 75 18.13 -6.58 7.78
CA ALA A 75 19.02 -5.69 7.02
C ALA A 75 19.83 -4.78 7.95
N TYR A 76 19.18 -4.17 8.95
CA TYR A 76 19.82 -3.37 9.99
C TYR A 76 20.92 -4.16 10.71
N ASN A 77 20.61 -5.34 11.22
CA ASN A 77 21.59 -6.16 11.95
C ASN A 77 22.77 -6.58 11.06
N SER A 78 22.51 -6.85 9.78
CA SER A 78 23.54 -7.18 8.80
C SER A 78 24.47 -5.99 8.55
N LEU A 79 23.93 -4.78 8.36
CA LEU A 79 24.73 -3.56 8.25
C LEU A 79 25.60 -3.34 9.48
N MET A 80 24.99 -3.46 10.67
CA MET A 80 25.67 -3.27 11.95
C MET A 80 26.83 -4.25 12.18
N ALA A 81 26.84 -5.40 11.50
CA ALA A 81 27.94 -6.36 11.55
C ALA A 81 29.13 -6.00 10.64
N HIS A 82 28.91 -5.21 9.58
CA HIS A 82 29.90 -5.00 8.52
C HIS A 82 30.47 -3.56 8.44
N ILE A 83 29.91 -2.61 9.19
CA ILE A 83 30.37 -1.20 9.20
C ILE A 83 31.19 -0.86 10.46
N ASP A 84 32.01 0.20 10.39
CA ASP A 84 32.84 0.67 11.51
C ASP A 84 32.00 1.32 12.64
N GLU A 85 32.58 1.52 13.83
CA GLU A 85 31.85 2.03 14.99
C GLU A 85 31.26 3.44 14.83
N LYS A 86 31.92 4.32 14.06
CA LYS A 86 31.38 5.66 13.77
C LYS A 86 30.13 5.52 12.88
N SER A 87 30.22 4.69 11.85
CA SER A 87 29.09 4.38 10.96
C SER A 87 27.94 3.70 11.70
N LYS A 88 28.22 2.77 12.64
CA LYS A 88 27.21 2.17 13.53
C LYS A 88 26.49 3.20 14.38
N ALA A 89 27.22 4.16 14.96
CA ALA A 89 26.61 5.22 15.76
C ALA A 89 25.67 6.10 14.91
N SER A 90 26.10 6.46 13.69
CA SER A 90 25.28 7.21 12.73
C SER A 90 24.04 6.42 12.30
N LEU A 91 24.17 5.14 11.95
CA LEU A 91 23.03 4.30 11.55
C LEU A 91 22.02 4.15 12.69
N ARG A 92 22.47 3.88 13.92
CA ARG A 92 21.58 3.85 15.10
C ARG A 92 20.83 5.16 15.32
N ALA A 93 21.46 6.30 15.05
CA ALA A 93 20.80 7.60 15.18
C ALA A 93 19.75 7.80 14.08
N ALA A 94 20.08 7.43 12.84
CA ALA A 94 19.16 7.49 11.71
C ALA A 94 17.92 6.60 11.93
N GLU A 95 18.09 5.33 12.33
CA GLU A 95 16.96 4.43 12.56
C GLU A 95 16.06 4.89 13.71
N ARG A 96 16.63 5.44 14.79
CA ARG A 96 15.83 6.01 15.90
C ARG A 96 15.03 7.24 15.45
N ALA A 97 15.62 8.09 14.63
CA ALA A 97 14.91 9.23 14.05
C ALA A 97 13.82 8.79 13.07
N TRP A 98 14.06 7.71 12.32
CA TRP A 98 13.05 7.11 11.44
C TRP A 98 11.85 6.55 12.21
N LEU A 99 12.08 5.86 13.35
CA LEU A 99 11.00 5.40 14.22
C LEU A 99 10.14 6.56 14.74
N ASP A 100 10.78 7.63 15.25
CA ASP A 100 10.08 8.84 15.69
C ASP A 100 9.30 9.52 14.55
N PHE A 101 9.86 9.56 13.34
CA PHE A 101 9.16 10.03 12.14
C PHE A 101 7.94 9.15 11.82
N ASN A 102 8.07 7.82 11.91
CA ASN A 102 6.97 6.89 11.65
C ASN A 102 5.81 7.11 12.63
N ASP A 103 6.12 7.22 13.93
CA ASP A 103 5.12 7.46 14.99
C ASP A 103 4.40 8.81 14.80
N LYS A 104 5.16 9.86 14.50
CA LYS A 104 4.61 11.19 14.19
C LYS A 104 3.78 11.19 12.92
N SER A 105 4.18 10.40 11.92
CA SER A 105 3.41 10.23 10.69
C SER A 105 2.06 9.58 10.97
N ILE A 106 2.00 8.52 11.80
CA ILE A 106 0.74 7.89 12.21
C ILE A 106 -0.15 8.91 12.92
N THR A 107 0.42 9.67 13.87
CA THR A 107 -0.29 10.72 14.60
C THR A 107 -0.88 11.77 13.65
N ALA A 108 -0.08 12.26 12.70
CA ALA A 108 -0.53 13.24 11.72
C ALA A 108 -1.64 12.69 10.82
N GLN A 109 -1.48 11.47 10.29
CA GLN A 109 -2.48 10.85 9.42
C GLN A 109 -3.79 10.56 10.16
N THR A 110 -3.73 10.12 11.42
CA THR A 110 -4.91 9.91 12.26
C THR A 110 -5.63 11.23 12.52
N SER A 111 -4.88 12.31 12.78
CA SER A 111 -5.43 13.66 12.94
C SER A 111 -6.10 14.18 11.66
N ILE A 112 -5.47 13.93 10.49
CA ILE A 112 -6.09 14.21 9.18
C ILE A 112 -7.34 13.34 8.98
N GLY A 113 -7.31 12.08 9.42
CA GLY A 113 -8.44 11.16 9.32
C GLY A 113 -9.66 11.58 10.14
N ALA A 114 -9.46 12.26 11.27
CA ALA A 114 -10.55 12.88 12.02
C ALA A 114 -11.31 13.97 11.21
N SER A 115 -10.71 14.49 10.13
CA SER A 115 -11.39 15.39 9.17
C SER A 115 -12.17 14.65 8.07
N GLY A 116 -12.15 13.31 8.06
CA GLY A 116 -12.88 12.45 7.11
C GLY A 116 -12.14 12.13 5.81
N GLN A 117 -10.87 12.54 5.67
CA GLN A 117 -10.11 12.43 4.41
C GLN A 117 -9.26 11.16 4.30
N ILE A 118 -8.95 10.51 5.42
CA ILE A 118 -8.10 9.31 5.52
C ILE A 118 -8.77 8.37 6.52
N ASN A 119 -8.98 7.10 6.18
CA ASN A 119 -9.54 6.13 7.13
C ASN A 119 -8.42 5.32 7.82
N ASP A 120 -8.74 4.60 8.89
CA ASP A 120 -7.75 3.83 9.67
C ASP A 120 -7.00 2.77 8.84
N LEU A 121 -7.65 2.18 7.82
CA LEU A 121 -6.97 1.25 6.90
C LEU A 121 -5.92 1.96 6.04
N ASP A 122 -6.20 3.19 5.59
CA ASP A 122 -5.23 3.99 4.84
C ASP A 122 -4.01 4.34 5.71
N VAL A 123 -4.22 4.61 7.00
CA VAL A 123 -3.14 4.86 7.97
C VAL A 123 -2.27 3.61 8.14
N ALA A 124 -2.91 2.45 8.35
CA ALA A 124 -2.23 1.17 8.53
C ALA A 124 -1.44 0.75 7.27
N GLU A 125 -2.04 0.91 6.09
CA GLU A 125 -1.38 0.62 4.82
C GLU A 125 -0.15 1.54 4.60
N SER A 126 -0.31 2.82 4.89
CA SER A 126 0.78 3.80 4.77
C SER A 126 1.92 3.48 5.74
N GLU A 127 1.60 3.00 6.95
CA GLU A 127 2.60 2.49 7.89
C GLU A 127 3.34 1.28 7.34
N LEU A 128 2.63 0.26 6.88
CA LEU A 128 3.21 -0.90 6.21
C LEU A 128 4.20 -0.49 5.10
N PHE A 129 3.81 0.44 4.23
CA PHE A 129 4.67 0.90 3.14
C PHE A 129 5.94 1.60 3.64
N ARG A 130 5.88 2.35 4.74
CA ARG A 130 7.08 2.95 5.36
C ARG A 130 8.06 1.89 5.86
N TYR A 131 7.57 0.80 6.48
CA TYR A 131 8.44 -0.34 6.86
C TYR A 131 9.11 -0.98 5.65
N CYS A 132 8.36 -1.24 4.57
CA CYS A 132 8.92 -1.80 3.34
C CYS A 132 9.97 -0.88 2.70
N LEU A 133 9.71 0.42 2.64
CA LEU A 133 10.67 1.42 2.11
C LEU A 133 11.94 1.50 2.96
N GLN A 134 11.82 1.41 4.28
CA GLN A 134 12.98 1.43 5.16
C GLN A 134 13.81 0.16 5.01
N ALA A 135 13.17 -1.01 4.92
CA ALA A 135 13.86 -2.26 4.58
C ALA A 135 14.63 -2.13 3.25
N ASN A 136 14.01 -1.60 2.20
CA ASN A 136 14.67 -1.34 0.91
C ASN A 136 15.88 -0.42 1.04
N THR A 137 15.77 0.62 1.87
CA THR A 137 16.86 1.59 2.12
C THR A 137 18.07 0.91 2.75
N LEU A 138 17.84 0.10 3.80
CA LEU A 138 18.90 -0.62 4.50
C LEU A 138 19.54 -1.70 3.63
N GLU A 139 18.74 -2.43 2.86
CA GLU A 139 19.25 -3.41 1.90
C GLU A 139 20.08 -2.74 0.79
N HIS A 140 19.68 -1.55 0.33
CA HIS A 140 20.47 -0.79 -0.64
C HIS A 140 21.82 -0.37 -0.06
N TYR A 141 21.88 0.05 1.20
CA TYR A 141 23.15 0.33 1.87
C TYR A 141 24.02 -0.93 2.01
N LEU A 142 23.40 -2.06 2.37
CA LEU A 142 24.09 -3.34 2.52
C LEU A 142 24.71 -3.80 1.20
N PHE A 143 23.94 -3.71 0.12
CA PHE A 143 24.41 -3.97 -1.24
C PHE A 143 25.56 -3.03 -1.63
N GLY A 144 25.45 -1.74 -1.30
CA GLY A 144 26.47 -0.74 -1.57
C GLY A 144 27.82 -1.01 -0.88
N ILE A 145 27.82 -1.73 0.24
CA ILE A 145 29.03 -2.17 0.94
C ILE A 145 29.43 -3.63 0.61
N GLY A 146 28.72 -4.28 -0.33
CA GLY A 146 29.08 -5.58 -0.89
C GLY A 146 28.48 -6.81 -0.20
N TYR A 147 27.37 -6.67 0.54
CA TYR A 147 26.71 -7.77 1.27
C TYR A 147 25.22 -7.91 0.92
#